data_AF-T1B6A7-F1
#
_entry.id   AF-T1B6A7-F1
#
_cell.length_a   1.000
_cell.length_b   1.000
_cell.length_c   1.000
_cell.angle_alpha   90.00
_cell.angle_beta   90.00
_cell.angle_gamma   90.00
#
_symmetry.space_group_name_H-M   'P 1'
#
loop_
_entity.id
_entity.type
_entity.pdbx_description
1 polymer ?
#
loop_
_entity_poly.entity_id
_entity_poly.type
_entity_poly.pdbx_seq_one_letter_code
_entity_poly.pdbx_strand_id
1 'polypeptide(L)'
;RTLSGLAVVAVMTAPAPCPHGQCSYCPGGVAMGSPQSYTGEEPSALRGAEFHWDSEAITRHRLESLEAIGHPTSKVEAIVMGGTFPARPVPYIQSVIRGIYDGLNGSKSASLTEAQHRNETARRRLVGLTVETRPDWCDDRILPTLLDAGVTRVEIGVECLRPEVLERTGRAHGVEDVARATRAARSQGLKVAYHLMLGLPGATPATDLEDFVRITRDPAFVPDMLKIYPTLVVPMTRLHAEWERGEYDALRYRNGGDA
;
A
#
# COMPACT_ATOMS: atom_id res chain seq x y z
N ARG A 1 -5.36 21.57 6.65
CA ARG A 1 -6.10 20.29 6.58
C ARG A 1 -7.53 20.57 7.02
N THR A 2 -8.53 20.13 6.26
CA THR A 2 -9.96 20.20 6.63
C THR A 2 -10.32 19.05 7.57
N LEU A 3 -11.33 19.23 8.42
CA LEU A 3 -11.94 18.15 9.21
C LEU A 3 -12.72 17.23 8.27
N SER A 4 -12.05 16.20 7.76
CA SER A 4 -12.69 15.11 7.00
C SER A 4 -13.73 14.42 7.88
N GLY A 5 -14.89 14.08 7.30
CA GLY A 5 -15.88 13.22 7.96
C GLY A 5 -15.48 11.73 8.05
N LEU A 6 -14.27 11.39 7.57
CA LEU A 6 -13.68 10.06 7.57
C LEU A 6 -12.26 10.12 8.16
N ALA A 7 -12.04 9.37 9.24
CA ALA A 7 -10.72 9.19 9.83
C ALA A 7 -9.93 8.13 9.08
N VAL A 8 -8.71 8.45 8.65
CA VAL A 8 -7.80 7.50 8.00
C VAL A 8 -6.83 6.93 9.05
N VAL A 9 -6.85 5.60 9.20
CA VAL A 9 -5.98 4.86 10.11
C VAL A 9 -5.07 3.96 9.28
N ALA A 10 -3.80 4.34 9.17
CA ALA A 10 -2.82 3.57 8.44
C ALA A 10 -2.11 2.59 9.38
N VAL A 11 -2.17 1.29 9.08
CA VAL A 11 -1.68 0.18 9.91
C VAL A 11 -0.58 -0.54 9.16
N MET A 12 0.65 -0.45 9.66
CA MET A 12 1.78 -1.18 9.10
C MET A 12 1.83 -2.61 9.61
N THR A 13 2.14 -3.53 8.71
CA THR A 13 2.33 -4.95 9.02
C THR A 13 3.78 -5.22 9.46
N ALA A 14 4.00 -6.35 10.13
CA ALA A 14 5.34 -6.73 10.58
C ALA A 14 6.28 -6.96 9.38
N PRO A 15 7.55 -6.54 9.46
CA PRO A 15 8.56 -6.76 8.42
C PRO A 15 8.58 -8.21 7.96
N ALA A 16 8.58 -8.41 6.65
CA ALA A 16 8.72 -9.71 6.02
C ALA A 16 9.48 -9.57 4.70
N PRO A 17 10.25 -10.59 4.30
CA PRO A 17 10.92 -10.57 3.02
C PRO A 17 9.89 -10.51 1.90
N CYS A 18 10.20 -9.73 0.86
CA CYS A 18 9.39 -9.73 -0.34
C CYS A 18 9.59 -11.05 -1.10
N PRO A 19 8.52 -11.70 -1.62
CA PRO A 19 8.63 -13.04 -2.22
C PRO A 19 9.60 -13.18 -3.40
N HIS A 20 9.94 -12.08 -4.07
CA HIS A 20 10.84 -12.06 -5.23
C HIS A 20 12.20 -11.41 -4.95
N GLY A 21 12.46 -11.01 -3.72
CA GLY A 21 13.61 -10.16 -3.37
C GLY A 21 13.30 -8.66 -3.42
N GLN A 22 14.35 -7.86 -3.40
CA GLN A 22 14.27 -6.41 -3.26
C GLN A 22 14.40 -5.69 -4.61
N CYS A 23 13.44 -4.82 -4.93
CA CYS A 23 13.54 -3.93 -6.08
C CYS A 23 14.62 -2.86 -5.85
N SER A 24 15.23 -2.39 -6.93
CA SER A 24 16.35 -1.42 -6.90
C SER A 24 16.10 -0.16 -6.08
N TYR A 25 14.86 0.35 -6.12
CA TYR A 25 14.44 1.60 -5.51
C TYR A 25 13.76 1.42 -4.14
N CYS A 26 13.46 0.18 -3.72
CA CYS A 26 12.73 -0.06 -2.47
C CYS A 26 13.68 0.10 -1.27
N PRO A 27 13.48 1.08 -0.37
CA PRO A 27 14.23 1.16 0.88
C PRO A 27 13.72 0.13 1.90
N GLY A 28 14.48 0.02 3.00
CA GLY A 28 14.06 -0.70 4.19
C GLY A 28 14.06 -2.23 4.04
N GLY A 29 13.05 -2.86 4.65
CA GLY A 29 12.90 -4.30 4.71
C GLY A 29 13.44 -4.90 6.02
N VAL A 30 13.42 -6.23 6.11
CA VAL A 30 13.74 -6.98 7.34
C VAL A 30 15.10 -6.59 7.93
N ALA A 31 16.10 -6.37 7.08
CA ALA A 31 17.45 -5.97 7.50
C ALA A 31 17.49 -4.61 8.23
N MET A 32 16.53 -3.72 7.94
CA MET A 32 16.41 -2.39 8.53
C MET A 32 15.31 -2.31 9.59
N GLY A 33 14.68 -3.44 9.93
CA GLY A 33 13.58 -3.47 10.89
C GLY A 33 12.29 -2.77 10.44
N SER A 34 12.15 -2.45 9.15
CA SER A 34 10.99 -1.76 8.58
C SER A 34 10.26 -2.63 7.55
N PRO A 35 8.97 -2.39 7.29
CA PRO A 35 8.28 -3.03 6.18
C PRO A 35 8.94 -2.69 4.84
N GLN A 36 8.84 -3.59 3.87
CA GLN A 36 9.44 -3.39 2.55
C GLN A 36 8.92 -2.10 1.89
N SER A 37 9.83 -1.30 1.32
CA SER A 37 9.57 -0.01 0.67
C SER A 37 9.37 1.17 1.62
N TYR A 38 9.57 0.99 2.92
CA TYR A 38 9.48 2.05 3.93
C TYR A 38 10.82 2.24 4.63
N THR A 39 11.20 3.49 4.89
CA THR A 39 12.48 3.82 5.54
C THR A 39 12.48 3.46 7.02
N GLY A 40 11.32 3.41 7.66
CA GLY A 40 11.19 3.25 9.11
C GLY A 40 10.99 4.58 9.84
N GLU A 41 11.24 5.70 9.15
CA GLU A 41 11.15 7.06 9.69
C GLU A 41 9.74 7.66 9.51
N GLU A 42 8.88 7.02 8.71
CA GLU A 42 7.53 7.50 8.49
C GLU A 42 6.70 7.38 9.79
N PRO A 43 5.79 8.34 10.10
CA PRO A 43 5.02 8.30 11.35
C PRO A 43 4.22 7.01 11.57
N SER A 44 3.80 6.35 10.49
CA SER A 44 3.12 5.05 10.54
C SER A 44 4.10 3.90 10.76
N ALA A 45 5.33 3.97 10.25
CA ALA A 45 6.37 2.98 10.48
C ALA A 45 6.89 3.04 11.91
N LEU A 46 7.18 4.24 12.41
CA LEU A 46 7.57 4.48 13.81
C LEU A 46 6.53 3.94 14.78
N ARG A 47 5.23 4.22 14.52
CA ARG A 47 4.13 3.65 15.31
C ARG A 47 4.07 2.13 15.19
N GLY A 48 4.29 1.58 14.00
CA GLY A 48 4.38 0.14 13.79
C GLY A 48 5.44 -0.50 14.70
N ALA A 49 6.64 0.07 14.73
CA ALA A 49 7.74 -0.40 15.57
C ALA A 49 7.46 -0.23 17.07
N GLU A 50 6.95 0.93 17.48
CA GLU A 50 6.58 1.26 18.87
C GLU A 50 5.60 0.23 19.47
N PHE A 51 4.60 -0.16 18.69
CA PHE A 51 3.59 -1.14 19.12
C PHE A 51 3.89 -2.57 18.65
N HIS A 52 5.15 -2.85 18.28
CA HIS A 52 5.61 -4.19 17.88
C HIS A 52 4.74 -4.85 16.79
N TRP A 53 4.24 -4.03 15.86
CA TRP A 53 3.39 -4.44 14.75
C TRP A 53 2.03 -5.04 15.18
N ASP A 54 1.59 -4.77 16.41
CA ASP A 54 0.27 -5.13 16.92
C ASP A 54 -0.80 -4.19 16.31
N SER A 55 -1.57 -4.72 15.37
CA SER A 55 -2.62 -3.98 14.66
C SER A 55 -3.72 -3.42 15.57
N GLU A 56 -4.03 -4.06 16.70
CA GLU A 56 -5.03 -3.55 17.66
C GLU A 56 -4.48 -2.32 18.36
N ALA A 57 -3.26 -2.41 18.88
CA ALA A 57 -2.62 -1.32 19.59
C ALA A 57 -2.34 -0.11 18.68
N ILE A 58 -1.84 -0.35 17.45
CA ILE A 58 -1.63 0.70 16.43
C ILE A 58 -2.96 1.41 16.12
N THR A 59 -4.02 0.65 15.88
CA THR A 59 -5.35 1.19 15.54
C THR A 59 -5.91 2.03 16.69
N ARG A 60 -5.90 1.50 17.91
CA ARG A 60 -6.37 2.20 19.12
C ARG A 60 -5.61 3.51 19.33
N HIS A 61 -4.28 3.44 19.34
CA HIS A 61 -3.44 4.61 19.53
C HIS A 61 -3.68 5.67 18.44
N ARG A 62 -3.90 5.27 17.18
CA ARG A 62 -4.18 6.22 16.09
C ARG A 62 -5.53 6.91 16.24
N LEU A 63 -6.55 6.20 16.68
CA LEU A 63 -7.86 6.77 16.95
C LEU A 63 -7.80 7.78 18.11
N GLU A 64 -7.13 7.41 19.20
CA GLU A 64 -6.92 8.30 20.36
C GLU A 64 -6.12 9.55 19.98
N SER A 65 -5.04 9.38 19.18
CA SER A 65 -4.26 10.50 18.64
C SER A 65 -5.13 11.48 17.85
N LEU A 66 -6.06 10.97 17.03
CA LEU A 66 -6.96 11.79 16.21
C LEU A 66 -8.01 12.51 17.08
N GLU A 67 -8.59 11.81 18.05
CA GLU A 67 -9.56 12.38 18.99
C GLU A 67 -8.94 13.49 19.84
N ALA A 68 -7.69 13.30 20.31
CA ALA A 68 -6.96 14.29 21.10
C ALA A 68 -6.73 15.62 20.36
N ILE A 69 -6.67 15.59 19.02
CA ILE A 69 -6.55 16.79 18.18
C ILE A 69 -7.91 17.24 17.59
N GLY A 70 -9.02 16.71 18.09
CA GLY A 70 -10.38 17.12 17.72
C GLY A 70 -10.91 16.56 16.40
N HIS A 71 -10.26 15.55 15.82
CA HIS A 71 -10.76 14.90 14.61
C HIS A 71 -11.83 13.85 14.92
N PRO A 72 -12.94 13.80 14.16
CA PRO A 72 -13.98 12.80 14.37
C PRO A 72 -13.50 11.40 13.93
N THR A 73 -13.87 10.37 14.69
CA THR A 73 -13.47 8.96 14.48
C THR A 73 -14.66 8.01 14.35
N SER A 74 -15.88 8.54 14.19
CA SER A 74 -17.09 7.72 14.07
C SER A 74 -17.12 6.88 12.79
N LYS A 75 -16.49 7.38 11.72
CA LYS A 75 -16.28 6.67 10.45
C LYS A 75 -14.79 6.55 10.20
N VAL A 76 -14.32 5.32 10.01
CA VAL A 76 -12.90 5.02 9.84
C VAL A 76 -12.68 4.27 8.54
N GLU A 77 -11.65 4.69 7.81
CA GLU A 77 -11.04 3.90 6.76
C GLU A 77 -9.67 3.44 7.22
N ALA A 78 -9.46 2.13 7.26
CA ALA A 78 -8.17 1.55 7.56
C ALA A 78 -7.38 1.24 6.28
N ILE A 79 -6.08 1.47 6.30
CA ILE A 79 -5.17 1.15 5.20
C ILE A 79 -4.09 0.23 5.76
N VAL A 80 -4.10 -1.03 5.34
CA VAL A 80 -3.05 -2.00 5.67
C VAL A 80 -1.90 -1.78 4.71
N MET A 81 -0.80 -1.28 5.25
CA MET A 81 0.39 -0.90 4.50
C MET A 81 1.47 -1.97 4.60
N GLY A 82 2.20 -2.12 3.50
CA GLY A 82 3.18 -3.16 3.29
C GLY A 82 2.71 -4.05 2.14
N GLY A 83 3.22 -3.76 0.94
CA GLY A 83 2.80 -4.39 -0.33
C GLY A 83 3.01 -5.91 -0.42
N THR A 84 3.50 -6.56 0.64
CA THR A 84 3.66 -8.01 0.76
C THR A 84 2.61 -8.64 1.66
N PHE A 85 1.64 -7.88 2.19
CA PHE A 85 0.65 -8.40 3.14
C PHE A 85 -0.19 -9.56 2.58
N PRO A 86 -0.72 -9.51 1.34
CA PRO A 86 -1.42 -10.67 0.75
C PRO A 86 -0.54 -11.87 0.46
N ALA A 87 0.79 -11.72 0.50
CA ALA A 87 1.73 -12.84 0.40
C ALA A 87 1.98 -13.57 1.72
N ARG A 88 1.38 -13.09 2.82
CA ARG A 88 1.52 -13.71 4.14
C ARG A 88 0.53 -14.87 4.30
N PRO A 89 0.79 -15.82 5.22
CA PRO A 89 -0.17 -16.89 5.52
C PRO A 89 -1.54 -16.33 5.92
N VAL A 90 -2.62 -16.98 5.47
CA VAL A 90 -4.01 -16.58 5.78
C VAL A 90 -4.26 -16.33 7.28
N PRO A 91 -3.77 -17.16 8.22
CA PRO A 91 -3.95 -16.88 9.65
C PRO A 91 -3.35 -15.55 10.10
N TYR A 92 -2.23 -15.11 9.49
CA TYR A 92 -1.62 -13.81 9.77
C TYR A 92 -2.46 -12.66 9.19
N ILE A 93 -2.97 -12.83 7.97
CA ILE A 93 -3.85 -11.83 7.33
C ILE A 93 -5.10 -11.61 8.18
N GLN A 94 -5.76 -12.69 8.59
CA GLN A 94 -6.95 -12.64 9.43
C GLN A 94 -6.66 -12.06 10.82
N SER A 95 -5.50 -12.35 11.41
CA SER A 95 -5.16 -11.80 12.74
C SER A 95 -4.92 -10.30 12.71
N VAL A 96 -4.25 -9.79 11.67
CA VAL A 96 -4.05 -8.34 11.48
C VAL A 96 -5.38 -7.63 11.27
N ILE A 97 -6.24 -8.14 10.38
CA ILE A 97 -7.53 -7.51 10.11
C ILE A 97 -8.45 -7.57 11.34
N ARG A 98 -8.46 -8.70 12.07
CA ARG A 98 -9.17 -8.80 13.35
C ARG A 98 -8.67 -7.78 14.35
N GLY A 99 -7.35 -7.59 14.48
CA GLY A 99 -6.78 -6.59 15.37
C GLY A 99 -7.24 -5.16 15.04
N ILE A 100 -7.40 -4.82 13.76
CA ILE A 100 -7.99 -3.53 13.34
C ILE A 100 -9.43 -3.41 13.85
N TYR A 101 -10.27 -4.42 13.66
CA TYR A 101 -11.63 -4.43 14.18
C TYR A 101 -11.66 -4.33 15.72
N ASP A 102 -10.81 -5.08 16.42
CA ASP A 102 -10.72 -5.08 17.88
C ASP A 102 -10.26 -3.71 18.42
N GLY A 103 -9.34 -3.04 17.71
CA GLY A 103 -8.91 -1.67 18.02
C GLY A 103 -10.05 -0.65 17.89
N LEU A 104 -10.90 -0.81 16.87
CA LEU A 104 -12.10 0.02 16.67
C LEU A 104 -13.20 -0.27 17.71
N ASN A 105 -13.41 -1.56 18.00
CA ASN A 105 -14.43 -2.05 18.92
C ASN A 105 -14.05 -1.81 20.40
N GLY A 106 -12.76 -1.63 20.68
CA GLY A 106 -12.25 -1.36 22.03
C GLY A 106 -12.01 -2.62 22.88
N SER A 107 -12.25 -3.82 22.36
CA SER A 107 -11.91 -5.08 23.05
C SER A 107 -11.71 -6.22 22.06
N LYS A 108 -10.92 -7.22 22.48
CA LYS A 108 -10.61 -8.42 21.70
C LYS A 108 -11.84 -9.27 21.38
N SER A 109 -11.86 -9.89 20.21
CA SER A 109 -12.84 -10.89 19.80
C SER A 109 -12.22 -12.27 19.61
N ALA A 110 -13.02 -13.32 19.77
CA ALA A 110 -12.57 -14.70 19.60
C ALA A 110 -12.25 -15.02 18.13
N SER A 111 -12.99 -14.43 17.20
CA SER A 111 -12.82 -14.62 15.75
C SER A 111 -12.94 -13.30 14.96
N LEU A 112 -12.49 -13.32 13.71
CA LEU A 112 -12.66 -12.18 12.79
C LEU A 112 -14.15 -11.88 12.54
N THR A 113 -14.96 -12.91 12.31
CA THR A 113 -16.41 -12.78 12.11
C THR A 113 -17.11 -12.13 13.29
N GLU A 114 -16.74 -12.50 14.52
CA GLU A 114 -17.27 -11.85 15.72
C GLU A 114 -16.87 -10.36 15.78
N ALA A 115 -15.60 -10.06 15.47
CA ALA A 115 -15.10 -8.69 15.44
C ALA A 115 -15.84 -7.83 14.39
N GLN A 116 -16.13 -8.39 13.22
CA GLN A 116 -16.91 -7.76 12.15
C GLN A 116 -18.34 -7.46 12.60
N HIS A 117 -19.06 -8.46 13.13
CA HIS A 117 -20.44 -8.29 13.60
C HIS A 117 -20.57 -7.24 14.71
N ARG A 118 -19.61 -7.22 15.64
CA ARG A 118 -19.56 -6.19 16.68
C ARG A 118 -19.34 -4.80 16.08
N ASN A 119 -18.56 -4.69 15.01
CA ASN A 119 -18.24 -3.41 14.39
C ASN A 119 -19.42 -2.80 13.61
N GLU A 120 -20.37 -3.60 13.13
CA GLU A 120 -21.55 -3.15 12.38
C GLU A 120 -22.36 -2.06 13.13
N THR A 121 -22.38 -2.13 14.47
CA THR A 121 -23.10 -1.19 15.34
C THR A 121 -22.18 -0.39 16.27
N ALA A 122 -20.87 -0.56 16.18
CA ALA A 122 -19.91 0.13 17.03
C ALA A 122 -19.91 1.65 16.83
N ARG A 123 -19.42 2.38 17.85
CA ARG A 123 -19.23 3.84 17.81
C ARG A 123 -18.26 4.28 16.71
N ARG A 124 -17.22 3.46 16.45
CA ARG A 124 -16.19 3.68 15.44
C ARG A 124 -16.35 2.61 14.36
N ARG A 125 -16.99 2.94 13.24
CA ARG A 125 -17.30 1.98 12.18
C ARG A 125 -16.19 1.94 11.13
N LEU A 126 -15.75 0.73 10.79
CA LEU A 126 -14.89 0.50 9.63
C LEU A 126 -15.76 0.58 8.38
N VAL A 127 -15.72 1.73 7.69
CA VAL A 127 -16.49 1.96 6.46
C VAL A 127 -15.66 1.71 5.19
N GLY A 128 -14.35 1.51 5.35
CA GLY A 128 -13.45 1.12 4.28
C GLY A 128 -12.21 0.42 4.82
N LEU A 129 -11.76 -0.60 4.12
CA LEU A 129 -10.53 -1.32 4.42
C LEU A 129 -9.75 -1.48 3.12
N THR A 130 -8.56 -0.89 3.09
CA THR A 130 -7.66 -0.91 1.94
C THR A 130 -6.48 -1.81 2.23
N VAL A 131 -6.09 -2.62 1.26
CA VAL A 131 -4.89 -3.45 1.32
C VAL A 131 -3.96 -3.14 0.15
N GLU A 132 -2.70 -2.86 0.45
CA GLU A 132 -1.64 -2.75 -0.55
C GLU A 132 -1.15 -4.14 -0.97
N THR A 133 -0.91 -4.33 -2.28
CA THR A 133 -0.47 -5.62 -2.82
C THR A 133 0.37 -5.45 -4.09
N ARG A 134 1.01 -6.54 -4.50
CA ARG A 134 1.62 -6.68 -5.81
C ARG A 134 0.63 -7.27 -6.81
N PRO A 135 0.73 -6.96 -8.11
CA PRO A 135 -0.10 -7.55 -9.15
C PRO A 135 -0.15 -9.09 -9.13
N ASP A 136 1.00 -9.74 -8.96
CA ASP A 136 1.13 -11.21 -8.93
C ASP A 136 0.56 -11.87 -7.66
N TRP A 137 0.17 -11.07 -6.66
CA TRP A 137 -0.50 -11.48 -5.42
C TRP A 137 -1.90 -10.84 -5.27
N CYS A 138 -2.52 -10.48 -6.40
CA CYS A 138 -3.86 -9.94 -6.46
C CYS A 138 -4.70 -10.81 -7.41
N ASP A 139 -4.95 -12.05 -6.99
CA ASP A 139 -5.60 -13.07 -7.81
C ASP A 139 -6.71 -13.82 -7.06
N ASP A 140 -7.40 -14.70 -7.78
CA ASP A 140 -8.56 -15.45 -7.28
C ASP A 140 -8.25 -16.39 -6.10
N ARG A 141 -6.97 -16.64 -5.77
CA ARG A 141 -6.58 -17.45 -4.62
C ARG A 141 -6.68 -16.67 -3.32
N ILE A 142 -6.34 -15.38 -3.35
CA ILE A 142 -6.25 -14.55 -2.15
C ILE A 142 -7.39 -13.53 -2.02
N LEU A 143 -7.92 -13.04 -3.15
CA LEU A 143 -9.00 -12.06 -3.16
C LEU A 143 -10.26 -12.49 -2.37
N PRO A 144 -10.72 -13.77 -2.43
CA PRO A 144 -11.83 -14.21 -1.58
C PRO A 144 -11.53 -14.08 -0.09
N THR A 145 -10.30 -14.38 0.34
CA THR A 145 -9.89 -14.21 1.75
C THR A 145 -9.92 -12.74 2.17
N LEU A 146 -9.50 -11.83 1.28
CA LEU A 146 -9.55 -10.39 1.54
C LEU A 146 -11.00 -9.88 1.59
N LEU A 147 -11.86 -10.32 0.67
CA LEU A 147 -13.28 -10.00 0.67
C LEU A 147 -13.98 -10.47 1.95
N ASP A 148 -13.78 -11.73 2.34
CA ASP A 148 -14.35 -12.30 3.57
C ASP A 148 -13.90 -11.54 4.81
N ALA A 149 -12.68 -10.98 4.78
CA ALA A 149 -12.15 -10.14 5.84
C ALA A 149 -12.69 -8.69 5.84
N GLY A 150 -13.51 -8.31 4.85
CA GLY A 150 -14.13 -6.99 4.76
C GLY A 150 -13.32 -5.95 3.99
N VAL A 151 -12.34 -6.37 3.18
CA VAL A 151 -11.58 -5.47 2.31
C VAL A 151 -12.51 -4.87 1.25
N THR A 152 -12.40 -3.55 1.03
CA THR A 152 -13.25 -2.81 0.08
C THR A 152 -12.46 -2.14 -1.04
N ARG A 153 -11.13 -2.04 -0.91
CA ARG A 153 -10.21 -1.50 -1.91
C ARG A 153 -8.88 -2.26 -1.92
N VAL A 154 -8.33 -2.49 -3.10
CA VAL A 154 -6.95 -2.95 -3.28
C VAL A 154 -6.12 -1.86 -3.94
N GLU A 155 -4.91 -1.68 -3.42
CA GLU A 155 -3.89 -0.80 -3.97
C GLU A 155 -2.78 -1.65 -4.60
N ILE A 156 -2.70 -1.64 -5.93
CA ILE A 156 -1.80 -2.49 -6.71
C ILE A 156 -0.54 -1.69 -7.05
N GLY A 157 0.62 -2.21 -6.65
CA GLY A 157 1.94 -1.67 -6.97
C GLY A 157 2.35 -1.92 -8.42
N VAL A 158 1.76 -1.18 -9.37
CA VAL A 158 2.00 -1.25 -10.83
C VAL A 158 3.33 -0.64 -11.22
N GLU A 159 3.67 0.49 -10.61
CA GLU A 159 4.86 1.29 -10.87
C GLU A 159 4.85 1.91 -12.29
N CYS A 160 4.97 1.12 -13.35
CA CYS A 160 4.89 1.55 -14.76
C CYS A 160 4.37 0.40 -15.66
N LEU A 161 4.06 0.69 -16.93
CA LEU A 161 3.61 -0.31 -17.91
C LEU A 161 4.70 -0.68 -18.93
N ARG A 162 5.98 -0.66 -18.50
CA ARG A 162 7.16 -0.92 -19.33
C ARG A 162 7.93 -2.15 -18.86
N PRO A 163 7.84 -3.28 -19.58
CA PRO A 163 8.53 -4.52 -19.20
C PRO A 163 10.03 -4.33 -18.94
N GLU A 164 10.72 -3.56 -19.79
CA GLU A 164 12.15 -3.28 -19.68
C GLU A 164 12.53 -2.48 -18.42
N VAL A 165 11.65 -1.57 -17.97
CA VAL A 165 11.85 -0.79 -16.74
C VAL A 165 11.57 -1.66 -15.52
N LEU A 166 10.50 -2.47 -15.57
CA LEU A 166 10.18 -3.43 -14.50
C LEU A 166 11.31 -4.46 -14.32
N GLU A 167 11.85 -4.99 -15.40
CA GLU A 167 12.99 -5.91 -15.38
C GLU A 167 14.25 -5.24 -14.82
N ARG A 168 14.63 -4.07 -15.36
CA ARG A 168 15.81 -3.31 -14.89
C ARG A 168 15.73 -3.01 -13.38
N THR A 169 14.54 -2.69 -12.89
CA THR A 169 14.34 -2.37 -11.47
C THR A 169 14.24 -3.60 -10.57
N GLY A 170 14.26 -4.81 -11.13
CA GLY A 170 14.18 -6.07 -10.39
C GLY A 170 12.76 -6.40 -9.90
N ARG A 171 11.73 -5.93 -10.61
CA ARG A 171 10.34 -6.22 -10.31
C ARG A 171 9.95 -7.56 -10.92
N ALA A 172 9.33 -8.43 -10.12
CA ALA A 172 8.95 -9.77 -10.58
C ALA A 172 7.45 -9.88 -10.93
N HIS A 173 6.96 -8.96 -11.75
CA HIS A 173 5.66 -9.06 -12.42
C HIS A 173 5.70 -8.33 -13.76
N GLY A 174 4.80 -8.70 -14.67
CA GLY A 174 4.62 -8.06 -15.97
C GLY A 174 3.36 -7.21 -16.07
N VAL A 175 3.20 -6.56 -17.22
CA VAL A 175 2.00 -5.76 -17.55
C VAL A 175 0.74 -6.62 -17.60
N GLU A 176 0.89 -7.88 -18.02
CA GLU A 176 -0.19 -8.87 -18.06
C GLU A 176 -0.70 -9.23 -16.66
N ASP A 177 0.18 -9.24 -15.66
CA ASP A 177 -0.19 -9.48 -14.27
C ASP A 177 -1.04 -8.32 -13.74
N VAL A 178 -0.69 -7.08 -14.10
CA VAL A 178 -1.49 -5.89 -13.76
C VAL A 178 -2.88 -5.97 -14.35
N ALA A 179 -3.00 -6.30 -15.63
CA ALA A 179 -4.30 -6.45 -16.30
C ALA A 179 -5.15 -7.57 -15.67
N ARG A 180 -4.52 -8.71 -15.36
CA ARG A 180 -5.19 -9.85 -14.70
C ARG A 180 -5.66 -9.49 -13.29
N ALA A 181 -4.79 -8.87 -12.50
CA ALA A 181 -5.11 -8.43 -11.14
C ALA A 181 -6.26 -7.44 -11.10
N THR A 182 -6.26 -6.49 -12.02
CA THR A 182 -7.31 -5.48 -12.17
C THR A 182 -8.65 -6.12 -12.49
N ARG A 183 -8.66 -7.05 -13.46
CA ARG A 183 -9.87 -7.79 -13.83
C ARG A 183 -10.41 -8.61 -12.66
N ALA A 184 -9.54 -9.33 -11.95
CA ALA A 184 -9.92 -10.18 -10.83
C ALA A 184 -10.46 -9.35 -9.64
N ALA A 185 -9.82 -8.24 -9.31
CA ALA A 185 -10.31 -7.35 -8.26
C ALA A 185 -11.67 -6.72 -8.63
N ARG A 186 -11.82 -6.24 -9.88
CA ARG A 186 -13.09 -5.65 -10.34
C ARG A 186 -14.22 -6.66 -10.44
N SER A 187 -13.98 -7.88 -10.90
CA SER A 187 -15.02 -8.94 -10.98
C SER A 187 -15.55 -9.32 -9.59
N GLN A 188 -14.77 -9.07 -8.55
CA GLN A 188 -15.11 -9.27 -7.15
C GLN A 188 -15.71 -8.02 -6.47
N GLY A 189 -15.91 -6.93 -7.21
CA GLY A 189 -16.55 -5.70 -6.70
C GLY A 189 -15.63 -4.81 -5.86
N LEU A 190 -14.32 -5.05 -5.86
CA LEU A 190 -13.35 -4.22 -5.15
C LEU A 190 -13.06 -2.94 -5.94
N LYS A 191 -12.85 -1.84 -5.20
CA LYS A 191 -12.24 -0.64 -5.78
C LYS A 191 -10.77 -0.93 -6.09
N VAL A 192 -10.27 -0.43 -7.22
CA VAL A 192 -8.89 -0.64 -7.66
C VAL A 192 -8.15 0.68 -7.72
N ALA A 193 -7.02 0.73 -7.03
CA ALA A 193 -6.12 1.88 -7.03
C ALA A 193 -4.74 1.42 -7.51
N TYR A 194 -4.07 2.22 -8.33
CA TYR A 194 -2.69 1.94 -8.76
C TYR A 194 -1.70 2.84 -8.04
N HIS A 195 -0.58 2.26 -7.62
CA HIS A 195 0.63 3.02 -7.34
C HIS A 195 1.44 3.12 -8.62
N LEU A 196 1.77 4.35 -9.03
CA LEU A 196 2.59 4.65 -10.19
C LEU A 196 3.86 5.37 -9.74
N MET A 197 4.98 5.02 -10.33
CA MET A 197 6.27 5.63 -10.08
C MET A 197 6.79 6.35 -11.31
N LEU A 198 7.05 7.66 -11.18
CA LEU A 198 7.59 8.47 -12.26
C LEU A 198 9.12 8.52 -12.18
N GLY A 199 9.80 8.49 -13.32
CA GLY A 199 11.25 8.61 -13.38
C GLY A 199 12.02 7.39 -12.86
N LEU A 200 11.47 6.19 -13.00
CA LEU A 200 12.20 4.96 -12.72
C LEU A 200 13.43 4.83 -13.65
N PRO A 201 14.47 4.07 -13.25
CA PRO A 201 15.62 3.79 -14.12
C PRO A 201 15.22 3.26 -15.49
N GLY A 202 15.56 4.00 -16.55
CA GLY A 202 15.22 3.67 -17.93
C GLY A 202 13.93 4.30 -18.45
N ALA A 203 13.13 4.92 -17.57
CA ALA A 203 11.99 5.74 -17.96
C ALA A 203 12.39 7.20 -18.23
N THR A 204 11.56 7.89 -19.00
CA THR A 204 11.65 9.32 -19.30
C THR A 204 10.29 9.98 -19.02
N PRO A 205 10.22 11.32 -18.85
CA PRO A 205 8.94 12.00 -18.72
C PRO A 205 7.96 11.73 -19.87
N ALA A 206 8.47 11.51 -21.09
CA ALA A 206 7.65 11.16 -22.25
C ALA A 206 7.03 9.76 -22.11
N THR A 207 7.84 8.76 -21.74
CA THR A 207 7.34 7.39 -21.55
C THR A 207 6.42 7.26 -20.35
N ASP A 208 6.67 8.00 -19.27
CA ASP A 208 5.80 8.08 -18.10
C ASP A 208 4.41 8.65 -18.48
N LEU A 209 4.39 9.68 -19.34
CA LEU A 209 3.15 10.25 -19.85
C LEU A 209 2.39 9.27 -20.76
N GLU A 210 3.11 8.54 -21.63
CA GLU A 210 2.54 7.48 -22.45
C GLU A 210 1.89 6.38 -21.59
N ASP A 211 2.56 5.96 -20.51
CA ASP A 211 2.03 4.99 -19.56
C ASP A 211 0.77 5.51 -18.87
N PHE A 212 0.78 6.76 -18.41
CA PHE A 212 -0.40 7.40 -17.81
C PHE A 212 -1.60 7.43 -18.78
N VAL A 213 -1.37 7.77 -20.04
CA VAL A 213 -2.41 7.77 -21.08
C VAL A 213 -2.95 6.35 -21.29
N ARG A 214 -2.07 5.34 -21.33
CA ARG A 214 -2.49 3.94 -21.48
C ARG A 214 -3.31 3.48 -20.27
N ILE A 215 -2.83 3.72 -19.04
CA ILE A 215 -3.51 3.34 -17.79
C ILE A 215 -4.93 3.91 -17.72
N THR A 216 -5.14 5.13 -18.22
CA THR A 216 -6.44 5.81 -18.13
C THR A 216 -7.39 5.53 -19.29
N ARG A 217 -6.91 4.91 -20.38
CA ARG A 217 -7.70 4.71 -21.60
C ARG A 217 -7.84 3.26 -22.05
N ASP A 218 -6.88 2.41 -21.76
CA ASP A 218 -6.92 0.99 -22.11
C ASP A 218 -7.83 0.25 -21.12
N PRO A 219 -8.93 -0.38 -21.57
CA PRO A 219 -9.89 -1.09 -20.72
C PRO A 219 -9.28 -2.20 -19.86
N ALA A 220 -8.07 -2.67 -20.17
CA ALA A 220 -7.35 -3.63 -19.34
C ALA A 220 -6.93 -3.07 -17.98
N PHE A 221 -6.87 -1.74 -17.80
CA PHE A 221 -6.30 -1.09 -16.61
C PHE A 221 -7.29 -0.19 -15.87
N VAL A 222 -7.67 0.94 -16.48
CA VAL A 222 -8.54 2.03 -15.95
C VAL A 222 -8.86 1.89 -14.45
N PRO A 223 -7.95 2.25 -13.53
CA PRO A 223 -8.19 2.14 -12.10
C PRO A 223 -9.15 3.24 -11.62
N ASP A 224 -9.77 3.05 -10.46
CA ASP A 224 -10.63 4.07 -9.83
C ASP A 224 -9.80 5.19 -9.19
N MET A 225 -8.54 4.91 -8.82
CA MET A 225 -7.66 5.87 -8.15
C MET A 225 -6.20 5.70 -8.60
N LEU A 226 -5.43 6.79 -8.55
CA LEU A 226 -4.00 6.81 -8.80
C LEU A 226 -3.26 7.40 -7.59
N LYS A 227 -2.22 6.72 -7.12
CA LYS A 227 -1.21 7.22 -6.19
C LYS A 227 0.08 7.38 -6.98
N ILE A 228 0.50 8.62 -7.20
CA ILE A 228 1.66 8.94 -8.03
C ILE A 228 2.85 9.27 -7.12
N TYR A 229 3.93 8.54 -7.28
CA TYR A 229 5.17 8.69 -6.53
C TYR A 229 6.32 9.06 -7.48
N PRO A 230 6.87 10.27 -7.41
CA PRO A 230 8.16 10.55 -8.04
C PRO A 230 9.22 9.63 -7.45
N THR A 231 10.04 9.00 -8.30
CA THR A 231 11.13 8.12 -7.83
C THR A 231 12.15 8.95 -7.06
N LEU A 232 12.45 8.53 -5.83
CA LEU A 232 13.42 9.18 -4.97
C LEU A 232 14.68 8.31 -4.84
N VAL A 233 15.83 8.97 -4.79
CA VAL A 233 17.11 8.31 -4.46
C VAL A 233 17.22 8.25 -2.93
N VAL A 234 16.94 7.08 -2.36
CA VAL A 234 16.99 6.85 -0.91
C VAL A 234 18.28 6.14 -0.55
N PRO A 235 19.03 6.58 0.48
CA PRO A 235 20.25 5.91 0.92
C PRO A 235 20.07 4.40 1.15
N MET A 236 21.16 3.66 0.97
CA MET A 236 21.21 2.20 1.16
C MET A 236 20.34 1.38 0.20
N THR A 237 19.89 1.97 -0.91
CA THR A 237 19.22 1.26 -2.01
C THR A 237 20.19 0.97 -3.16
N ARG A 238 19.87 0.01 -4.04
CA ARG A 238 20.65 -0.22 -5.27
C ARG A 238 20.64 1.03 -6.16
N LEU A 239 19.49 1.70 -6.21
CA LEU A 239 19.31 2.95 -6.94
C LEU A 239 20.24 4.06 -6.44
N HIS A 240 20.47 4.17 -5.13
CA HIS A 240 21.46 5.10 -4.56
C HIS A 240 22.86 4.83 -5.08
N ALA A 241 23.28 3.56 -5.10
CA ALA A 241 24.60 3.20 -5.62
C ALA A 241 24.73 3.48 -7.14
N GLU A 242 23.67 3.26 -7.93
CA GLU A 242 23.62 3.64 -9.35
C GLU A 242 23.75 5.16 -9.53
N TRP A 243 23.04 5.94 -8.70
CA TRP A 243 23.12 7.40 -8.70
C TRP A 243 24.53 7.90 -8.34
N GLU A 244 25.17 7.35 -7.31
CA GLU A 244 26.54 7.71 -6.91
C GLU A 244 27.58 7.42 -8.01
N ARG A 245 27.33 6.41 -8.86
CA ARG A 245 28.15 6.10 -10.03
C ARG A 245 27.81 6.92 -11.28
N GLY A 246 26.77 7.76 -11.24
CA GLY A 246 26.29 8.52 -12.40
C GLY A 246 25.53 7.67 -13.43
N GLU A 247 25.03 6.49 -13.05
CA GLU A 247 24.28 5.57 -13.92
C GLU A 247 22.76 5.84 -13.90
N TYR A 248 22.31 6.71 -12.99
CA TYR A 248 20.91 7.14 -12.85
C TYR A 248 20.83 8.63 -12.54
N ASP A 249 19.94 9.34 -13.24
CA ASP A 249 19.58 10.74 -12.98
C ASP A 249 18.13 10.83 -12.50
N ALA A 250 17.94 11.35 -11.28
CA ALA A 250 16.61 11.55 -10.72
C ALA A 250 15.87 12.72 -11.39
N LEU A 251 14.54 12.64 -11.40
CA LEU A 251 13.70 13.76 -11.85
C LEU A 251 13.99 15.01 -11.03
N ARG A 252 14.26 16.12 -11.73
CA ARG A 252 14.53 17.41 -11.10
C ARG A 252 13.26 18.24 -11.08
N TYR A 253 12.99 18.84 -9.94
CA TYR A 253 11.95 19.85 -9.84
C TYR A 253 12.39 21.12 -10.58
N ARG A 254 11.62 21.54 -11.58
CA ARG A 254 11.79 22.85 -12.23
C ARG A 254 10.75 23.81 -11.66
N ASN A 255 11.20 24.87 -11.00
CA ASN A 255 10.33 26.01 -10.72
C ASN A 255 9.99 26.67 -12.07
N GLY A 256 8.71 26.98 -12.29
CA GLY A 256 8.20 27.54 -13.56
C GLY A 256 8.70 28.95 -13.93
N GLY A 257 9.84 29.39 -13.39
CA GLY A 257 10.51 30.66 -13.70
C GLY A 257 11.75 30.50 -14.59
N ASP A 258 12.23 29.29 -14.83
CA ASP A 258 13.41 29.05 -15.68
C ASP A 258 12.95 28.46 -17.04
N ALA A 259 12.51 29.34 -17.92
CA ALA A 259 12.33 29.10 -19.36
C ALA A 259 13.04 30.20 -20.15
#